data_AF-A0A8C5X549-F1
#
_entry.id   AF-A0A8C5X549-F1
#
_cell.length_a   1.000
_cell.length_b   1.000
_cell.length_c   1.000
_cell.angle_alpha   90.00
_cell.angle_beta   90.00
_cell.angle_gamma   90.00
#
_symmetry.space_group_name_H-M   'P 1'
#
loop_
_entity.id
_entity.type
_entity.pdbx_description
1 polymer ?
#
loop_
_entity_poly.entity_id
_entity_poly.type
_entity_poly.pdbx_seq_one_letter_code
_entity_poly.pdbx_strand_id
1 'polypeptide(L)'
;MKRQNVRTRGAHRVYFTYLLVGAAVFDALESEAETAEKRGWRPRARVKTSKPERRELPGARAGRAQAQAAQAGVQWKFAGSFYFAITVIPP
;
A
#
# COMPACT_ATOMS: atom_id res chain seq x y z
N MET A 1 42.58 -0.15 -4.03
CA MET A 1 41.29 -0.75 -3.60
C MET A 1 40.86 -1.81 -4.60
N LYS A 2 40.42 -3.00 -4.17
CA LYS A 2 39.92 -4.05 -5.10
C LYS A 2 38.73 -3.50 -5.91
N ARG A 3 38.74 -3.69 -7.25
CA ARG A 3 37.69 -3.19 -8.17
C ARG A 3 36.27 -3.61 -7.76
N GLN A 4 36.11 -4.81 -7.21
CA GLN A 4 34.83 -5.31 -6.69
C GLN A 4 34.30 -4.46 -5.52
N ASN A 5 35.16 -4.04 -4.58
CA ASN A 5 34.72 -3.22 -3.44
C ASN A 5 34.23 -1.83 -3.88
N VAL A 6 34.81 -1.28 -4.93
CA VAL A 6 34.36 0.00 -5.52
C VAL A 6 33.02 -0.18 -6.23
N ARG A 7 32.86 -1.26 -7.01
CA ARG A 7 31.59 -1.57 -7.71
C ARG A 7 30.45 -1.80 -6.73
N THR A 8 30.66 -2.60 -5.68
CA THR A 8 29.63 -2.87 -4.66
C THR A 8 29.26 -1.60 -3.90
N ARG A 9 30.22 -0.82 -3.42
CA ARG A 9 29.94 0.44 -2.71
C ARG A 9 29.28 1.49 -3.62
N GLY A 10 29.68 1.55 -4.89
CA GLY A 10 29.04 2.40 -5.90
C GLY A 10 27.58 2.02 -6.11
N ALA A 11 27.29 0.72 -6.29
CA ALA A 11 25.93 0.23 -6.46
C ALA A 11 25.02 0.61 -5.28
N HIS A 12 25.50 0.45 -4.03
CA HIS A 12 24.72 0.84 -2.85
C HIS A 12 24.39 2.35 -2.86
N ARG A 13 25.37 3.21 -3.17
CA ARG A 13 25.13 4.66 -3.26
C ARG A 13 24.10 5.01 -4.33
N VAL A 14 24.15 4.36 -5.49
CA VAL A 14 23.17 4.54 -6.56
C VAL A 14 21.77 4.10 -6.12
N TYR A 15 21.64 2.94 -5.48
CA TYR A 15 20.34 2.50 -4.95
C TYR A 15 19.77 3.44 -3.89
N PHE A 16 20.60 3.93 -2.96
CA PHE A 16 20.15 4.90 -1.97
C PHE A 16 19.67 6.19 -2.60
N THR A 17 20.44 6.75 -3.54
CA THR A 17 20.02 7.98 -4.24
C THR A 17 18.77 7.76 -5.08
N TYR A 18 18.63 6.61 -5.76
CA TYR A 18 17.41 6.25 -6.48
C TYR A 18 16.18 6.19 -5.57
N LEU A 19 16.29 5.58 -4.38
CA LEU A 19 15.19 5.53 -3.41
C LEU A 19 14.81 6.92 -2.89
N LEU A 20 15.80 7.79 -2.61
CA LEU A 20 15.54 9.16 -2.15
C LEU A 20 14.83 10.00 -3.21
N VAL A 21 15.29 9.92 -4.47
CA VAL A 21 14.63 10.60 -5.59
C VAL A 21 13.23 10.06 -5.79
N GLY A 22 13.06 8.72 -5.78
CA GLY A 22 11.75 8.08 -5.88
C GLY A 22 10.78 8.55 -4.79
N ALA A 23 11.25 8.61 -3.53
CA ALA A 23 10.45 9.10 -2.41
C ALA A 23 10.00 10.55 -2.61
N ALA A 24 10.89 11.44 -3.07
CA ALA A 24 10.54 12.83 -3.34
C ALA A 24 9.53 12.98 -4.49
N VAL A 25 9.68 12.17 -5.55
CA VAL A 25 8.73 12.15 -6.67
C VAL A 25 7.35 11.63 -6.22
N PHE A 26 7.31 10.53 -5.47
CA PHE A 26 6.06 9.99 -4.93
C PHE A 26 5.39 10.98 -3.97
N ASP A 27 6.15 11.67 -3.12
CA ASP A 27 5.62 12.71 -2.23
C ASP A 27 4.99 13.87 -3.01
N ALA A 28 5.66 14.35 -4.06
CA ALA A 28 5.12 15.43 -4.90
C ALA A 28 3.85 15.03 -5.67
N LEU A 29 3.73 13.75 -6.07
CA LEU A 29 2.61 13.27 -6.89
C LEU A 29 1.40 12.82 -6.06
N GLU A 30 1.63 12.12 -4.94
CA GLU A 30 0.56 11.42 -4.21
C GLU A 30 0.14 12.13 -2.91
N SER A 31 0.97 12.99 -2.31
CA SER A 31 0.70 13.55 -0.98
C SER A 31 -0.50 14.50 -0.95
N GLU A 32 -0.75 15.27 -2.02
CA GLU A 32 -1.94 16.10 -2.11
C GLU A 32 -3.21 15.25 -2.26
N ALA A 33 -3.18 14.19 -3.06
CA ALA A 33 -4.30 13.27 -3.25
C ALA A 33 -4.64 12.55 -1.94
N GLU A 34 -3.63 12.01 -1.25
CA GLU A 34 -3.81 11.31 0.03
C GLU A 34 -4.34 12.25 1.12
N THR A 35 -3.83 13.49 1.20
CA THR A 35 -4.31 14.48 2.18
C THR A 35 -5.72 14.98 1.86
N ALA A 36 -6.07 15.17 0.59
CA ALA A 36 -7.41 15.52 0.14
C ALA A 36 -8.41 14.38 0.46
N GLU A 37 -8.04 13.13 0.20
CA GLU A 37 -8.86 11.97 0.53
C GLU A 37 -9.08 11.88 2.04
N LYS A 38 -8.01 11.95 2.85
CA LYS A 38 -8.09 11.99 4.32
C LYS A 38 -8.99 13.13 4.82
N ARG A 39 -8.92 14.31 4.20
CA ARG A 39 -9.78 15.46 4.51
C ARG A 39 -11.22 15.31 4.02
N GLY A 40 -11.49 14.51 2.98
CA GLY A 40 -12.85 14.21 2.51
C GLY A 40 -13.56 13.14 3.34
N TRP A 41 -12.82 12.17 3.88
CA TRP A 41 -13.35 11.14 4.78
C TRP A 41 -13.68 11.67 6.18
N ARG A 42 -12.86 12.58 6.74
CA ARG A 42 -13.04 13.13 8.11
C ARG A 42 -14.39 13.86 8.34
N PRO A 43 -14.89 14.73 7.44
CA PRO A 43 -16.19 15.39 7.56
C PRO A 43 -17.35 14.43 7.28
N ARG A 44 -17.23 13.55 6.27
CA ARG A 44 -18.27 12.55 5.96
C ARG A 44 -18.47 11.53 7.08
N ALA A 45 -17.41 11.20 7.82
CA ALA A 45 -17.50 10.42 9.05
C ALA A 45 -18.29 11.18 10.13
N ARG A 46 -17.97 12.45 10.39
CA ARG A 46 -18.67 13.28 11.40
C ARG A 46 -20.16 13.47 11.12
N VAL A 47 -20.57 13.66 9.87
CA VAL A 47 -21.99 13.88 9.51
C VAL A 47 -22.83 12.60 9.64
N LYS A 48 -22.23 11.42 9.41
CA LYS A 48 -22.92 10.12 9.60
C LYS A 48 -22.91 9.62 11.05
N THR A 49 -22.09 10.20 11.92
CA THR A 49 -21.98 9.81 13.32
C THR A 49 -22.49 10.92 14.25
N SER A 50 -23.80 11.05 14.37
CA SER A 50 -24.44 11.65 15.56
C SER A 50 -24.33 10.75 16.81
N LYS A 51 -23.43 9.76 16.79
CA LYS A 51 -23.06 8.90 17.91
C LYS A 51 -21.54 8.99 18.10
N PRO A 52 -21.06 9.17 19.34
CA PRO A 52 -19.71 9.59 19.61
C PRO A 52 -18.73 8.53 19.10
N GLU A 53 -17.71 9.01 18.40
CA GLU A 53 -16.36 8.45 18.30
C GLU A 53 -16.25 6.98 18.71
N ARG A 54 -16.81 6.07 17.89
CA ARG A 54 -16.36 4.68 17.91
C ARG A 54 -14.92 4.73 17.41
N ARG A 55 -13.98 4.81 18.34
CA ARG A 55 -12.62 4.26 18.21
C ARG A 55 -12.77 3.05 17.30
N GLU A 56 -12.18 3.11 16.10
CA GLU A 56 -12.22 1.98 15.19
C GLU A 56 -11.55 0.82 15.90
N LEU A 57 -12.35 -0.05 16.51
CA LEU A 57 -11.87 -1.23 17.20
C LEU A 57 -11.00 -1.98 16.19
N PRO A 58 -9.79 -2.44 16.54
CA PRO A 58 -8.89 -3.13 15.61
C PRO A 58 -9.60 -4.24 14.81
N GLY A 59 -10.57 -4.92 15.44
CA GLY A 59 -11.41 -5.94 14.79
C GLY A 59 -12.37 -5.42 13.72
N ALA A 60 -12.84 -4.17 13.78
CA ALA A 60 -13.74 -3.61 12.77
C ALA A 60 -13.02 -3.31 11.45
N ARG A 61 -11.75 -2.87 11.50
CA ARG A 61 -10.92 -2.71 10.31
C ARG A 61 -10.60 -4.05 9.67
N ALA A 62 -10.19 -5.03 10.49
CA ALA A 62 -9.96 -6.39 10.03
C ALA A 62 -11.21 -7.00 9.38
N GLY A 63 -12.38 -6.80 9.99
CA GLY A 63 -13.66 -7.25 9.44
C GLY A 63 -13.99 -6.60 8.08
N ARG A 64 -13.70 -5.32 7.89
CA ARG A 64 -13.86 -4.65 6.58
C ARG A 64 -12.90 -5.18 5.53
N ALA A 65 -11.63 -5.40 5.90
CA ALA A 65 -10.64 -5.97 4.99
C ALA A 65 -11.04 -7.39 4.54
N GLN A 66 -11.53 -8.22 5.47
CA GLN A 66 -12.05 -9.55 5.16
C GLN A 66 -13.32 -9.49 4.29
N ALA A 67 -14.23 -8.57 4.59
CA ALA A 67 -15.44 -8.37 3.78
C ALA A 67 -15.09 -7.91 2.36
N GLN A 68 -14.08 -7.05 2.20
CA GLN A 68 -13.62 -6.58 0.90
C GLN A 68 -12.98 -7.71 0.08
N ALA A 69 -12.19 -8.58 0.72
CA ALA A 69 -11.67 -9.79 0.08
C ALA A 69 -12.80 -10.75 -0.33
N ALA A 70 -13.84 -10.90 0.48
CA ALA A 70 -15.01 -11.71 0.16
C ALA A 70 -15.89 -11.10 -0.94
N GLN A 71 -15.96 -9.75 -1.02
CA GLN A 71 -16.73 -9.02 -2.04
C GLN A 71 -16.12 -9.15 -3.44
N ALA A 72 -14.82 -9.44 -3.53
CA ALA A 72 -14.15 -9.76 -4.79
C ALA A 72 -14.53 -11.15 -5.36
N GLY A 73 -15.43 -11.89 -4.70
CA GLY A 73 -15.91 -13.20 -5.14
C GLY A 73 -15.03 -14.36 -4.64
N VAL A 74 -15.26 -15.56 -5.18
CA VAL A 74 -14.50 -16.77 -4.77
C VAL A 74 -13.15 -16.80 -5.48
N GLN A 75 -12.14 -16.23 -4.84
CA GLN A 75 -10.77 -16.12 -5.38
C GLN A 75 -9.97 -17.43 -5.36
N TRP A 76 -10.35 -18.41 -4.53
CA TRP A 76 -9.58 -19.67 -4.36
C TRP A 76 -10.10 -20.85 -5.20
N LYS A 77 -10.82 -20.56 -6.29
CA LYS A 77 -11.17 -21.54 -7.33
C LYS A 77 -10.07 -21.62 -8.38
N PHE A 78 -10.17 -22.60 -9.29
CA PHE A 78 -9.14 -22.88 -10.31
C PHE A 78 -8.56 -21.62 -10.98
N ALA A 79 -9.40 -20.71 -11.49
CA ALA A 79 -8.93 -19.49 -12.16
C ALA A 79 -8.14 -18.54 -11.23
N GLY A 80 -8.62 -18.32 -10.01
CA GLY A 80 -7.94 -17.42 -9.07
C GLY A 80 -6.71 -18.06 -8.43
N SER A 81 -6.72 -19.38 -8.19
CA SER A 81 -5.53 -20.13 -7.77
C SER A 81 -4.47 -20.19 -8.88
N PHE A 82 -4.87 -20.29 -10.15
CA PHE A 82 -3.95 -20.25 -11.29
C PHE A 82 -3.36 -18.85 -11.48
N TYR A 83 -4.18 -17.80 -11.37
CA TYR A 83 -3.69 -16.42 -11.35
C TYR A 83 -2.71 -16.20 -10.20
N PHE A 84 -3.03 -16.70 -8.99
CA PHE A 84 -2.12 -16.63 -7.85
C PHE A 84 -0.79 -17.35 -8.12
N ALA A 85 -0.81 -18.54 -8.73
CA ALA A 85 0.41 -19.26 -9.10
C ALA A 85 1.30 -18.45 -10.07
N ILE A 86 0.70 -17.76 -11.05
CA ILE A 86 1.42 -16.84 -11.95
C ILE A 86 2.03 -15.66 -11.19
N THR A 87 1.33 -15.11 -10.19
CA THR A 87 1.88 -13.99 -9.40
C THR A 87 3.03 -14.40 -8.48
N VAL A 88 3.06 -15.66 -8.04
CA VAL A 88 4.08 -16.17 -7.10
C VAL A 88 5.34 -16.62 -7.84
N ILE A 89 5.18 -17.27 -8.98
CA ILE A 89 6.28 -17.73 -9.81
C ILE A 89 6.33 -16.78 -11.01
N PRO A 90 7.12 -15.69 -10.95
CA PRO A 90 7.31 -14.85 -12.12
C PRO A 90 7.90 -15.71 -13.25
N PRO A 91 7.55 -15.41 -14.52
CA PRO A 91 8.13 -16.10 -15.67
C PRO A 91 9.65 -16.00 -15.72
#